data_AF-A0A7S3B3F0-F1
#
_entry.id   AF-A0A7S3B3F0-F1
#
_cell.length_a   1.000
_cell.length_b   1.000
_cell.length_c   1.000
_cell.angle_alpha   90.00
_cell.angle_beta   90.00
_cell.angle_gamma   90.00
#
_symmetry.space_group_name_H-M   'P 1'
#
loop_
_entity.id
_entity.type
_entity.pdbx_description
1 polymer ?
#
loop_
_entity_poly.entity_id
_entity_poly.type
_entity_poly.pdbx_seq_one_letter_code
_entity_poly.pdbx_strand_id
1 'polypeptide(L)'
;EPLKLRETKKGVFVEGLTKVLCKDAEGALRFMSQGERFRTTAATKLNDVSSRSHAMTELTVTQTIVQDEDESLRTSKLNLVDLAGSERAKRSGATGQRLQEAK
;
A
#
# COMPACT_ATOMS: atom_id res chain seq x y z
N GLU A 1 -3.52 -13.11 7.40
CA GLU A 1 -4.84 -12.75 6.85
C GLU A 1 -4.74 -11.47 6.04
N PRO A 2 -5.59 -11.24 5.02
CA PRO A 2 -5.65 -9.97 4.32
C PRO A 2 -6.02 -8.84 5.29
N LEU A 3 -5.34 -7.70 5.18
CA LEU A 3 -5.62 -6.53 6.01
C LEU A 3 -7.01 -5.96 5.67
N LYS A 4 -7.74 -5.50 6.69
CA LYS A 4 -9.12 -5.01 6.54
C LYS A 4 -9.15 -3.48 6.54
N LEU A 5 -9.89 -2.90 5.61
CA LEU A 5 -10.24 -1.48 5.66
C LEU A 5 -11.32 -1.25 6.71
N ARG A 6 -11.15 -0.20 7.52
CA ARG A 6 -12.08 0.23 8.58
C ARG A 6 -12.34 1.72 8.45
N GLU A 7 -13.53 2.14 8.83
CA GLU A 7 -13.94 3.55 8.81
C GLU A 7 -14.32 4.02 10.21
N THR A 8 -13.92 5.24 10.54
CA THR A 8 -14.28 5.93 11.79
C THR A 8 -14.71 7.36 11.48
N LYS A 9 -15.19 8.08 12.51
CA LYS A 9 -15.44 9.53 12.42
C LYS A 9 -14.21 10.34 11.99
N LYS A 10 -12.99 9.77 12.11
CA LYS A 10 -11.71 10.41 11.73
C LYS A 10 -11.22 10.00 10.34
N GLY A 11 -11.98 9.18 9.62
CA GLY A 11 -11.63 8.69 8.27
C GLY A 11 -11.37 7.19 8.21
N VAL A 12 -10.91 6.76 7.03
CA VAL A 12 -10.62 5.37 6.67
C VAL A 12 -9.18 4.99 7.05
N PHE A 13 -8.97 3.76 7.55
CA PHE A 13 -7.65 3.21 7.84
C PHE A 13 -7.59 1.70 7.60
N VAL A 14 -6.38 1.16 7.47
CA VAL A 14 -6.13 -0.27 7.33
C VAL A 14 -5.81 -0.87 8.69
N GLU A 15 -6.68 -1.76 9.17
CA GLU A 15 -6.51 -2.50 10.43
C GLU A 15 -5.34 -3.48 10.32
N GLY A 16 -4.43 -3.44 11.31
CA GLY A 16 -3.24 -4.30 11.35
C GLY A 16 -2.10 -3.86 10.42
N LEU A 17 -2.18 -2.66 9.81
CA LEU A 17 -1.08 -2.12 9.01
C LEU A 17 0.14 -1.84 9.90
N THR A 18 1.27 -2.46 9.56
CA THR A 18 2.56 -2.20 10.22
C THR A 18 2.99 -0.76 9.97
N LYS A 19 3.34 -0.04 11.05
CA LYS A 19 3.85 1.33 11.00
C LYS A 19 5.26 1.36 11.54
N VAL A 20 6.17 1.98 10.80
CA VAL A 20 7.58 2.08 11.16
C VAL A 20 8.00 3.53 11.09
N LEU A 21 8.69 4.00 12.14
CA LEU A 21 9.26 5.36 12.17
C LEU A 21 10.50 5.39 11.27
N CYS A 22 10.59 6.39 10.40
CA CYS A 22 11.82 6.74 9.68
C CYS A 22 12.24 8.16 10.03
N LYS A 23 13.55 8.43 9.97
CA LYS A 23 14.13 9.73 10.35
C LYS A 23 14.38 10.63 9.13
N ASP A 24 14.48 10.03 7.96
CA ASP A 24 14.86 10.68 6.71
C ASP A 24 14.24 9.96 5.51
N ALA A 25 14.36 10.59 4.34
CA ALA A 25 13.87 10.05 3.07
C ALA A 25 14.53 8.72 2.72
N GLU A 26 15.82 8.55 3.03
CA GLU A 26 16.54 7.31 2.75
C GLU A 26 15.98 6.13 3.55
N GLY A 27 15.68 6.35 4.84
CA GLY A 27 15.01 5.37 5.70
C GLY A 27 13.62 5.00 5.21
N ALA A 28 12.84 5.99 4.75
CA ALA A 28 11.54 5.74 4.13
C ALA A 28 11.68 4.85 2.88
N LEU A 29 12.63 5.15 2.00
CA LEU A 29 12.91 4.35 0.80
C LEU A 29 13.37 2.93 1.14
N ARG A 30 14.22 2.75 2.15
CA ARG A 30 14.65 1.42 2.63
C ARG A 30 13.45 0.58 3.09
N PHE A 31 12.53 1.15 3.86
CA PHE A 31 11.33 0.44 4.30
C PHE A 31 10.38 0.14 3.14
N MET A 32 10.27 1.04 2.17
CA MET A 32 9.47 0.81 0.96
C MET A 32 10.04 -0.38 0.16
N SER A 33 11.34 -0.41 -0.11
CA SER A 33 11.99 -1.55 -0.79
C SER A 33 11.90 -2.85 0.00
N GLN A 34 11.90 -2.79 1.34
CA GLN A 34 11.66 -3.97 2.16
C GLN A 34 10.21 -4.46 2.02
N GLY A 35 9.24 -3.55 2.02
CA GLY A 35 7.82 -3.86 1.78
C GLY A 35 7.58 -4.48 0.40
N GLU A 36 8.26 -3.99 -0.64
CA GLU A 36 8.22 -4.58 -1.98
C GLU A 36 8.69 -6.03 -2.00
N ARG A 37 9.70 -6.40 -1.20
CA ARG A 37 10.15 -7.80 -1.09
C ARG A 37 9.15 -8.70 -0.37
N PHE A 38 8.35 -8.15 0.52
CA PHE A 38 7.27 -8.87 1.22
C PHE A 38 5.98 -8.94 0.41
N ARG A 39 5.85 -8.13 -0.66
CA ARG A 39 4.75 -8.24 -1.61
C ARG A 39 4.83 -9.63 -2.26
N THR A 40 3.85 -10.47 -1.98
CA THR A 40 3.71 -11.81 -2.59
C THR A 40 3.57 -11.66 -4.10
N THR A 41 4.68 -11.71 -4.82
CA THR A 41 4.70 -11.85 -6.28
C THR A 41 4.52 -13.32 -6.61
N ALA A 42 3.27 -13.75 -6.78
CA ALA A 42 3.01 -15.03 -7.43
C ALA A 42 3.38 -14.90 -8.91
N ALA A 43 4.63 -15.27 -9.25
CA ALA A 43 5.11 -15.30 -10.62
C ALA A 43 4.23 -16.25 -11.46
N THR A 44 3.84 -15.81 -12.67
CA THR A 44 3.18 -16.70 -13.63
C THR A 44 3.83 -16.62 -14.99
N LYS A 45 3.86 -17.79 -15.65
CA LYS A 45 4.51 -18.10 -16.94
C LYS A 45 4.12 -17.22 -18.16
N LEU A 46 3.45 -16.09 -17.98
CA LEU A 46 3.02 -15.21 -19.09
C LEU A 46 3.09 -13.70 -18.76
N ASN A 47 3.36 -13.30 -17.51
CA ASN A 47 3.66 -11.91 -17.14
C ASN A 47 4.44 -11.92 -15.82
N ASP A 48 5.64 -11.34 -15.85
CA ASP A 48 6.67 -11.57 -14.83
C ASP A 48 6.55 -10.65 -13.60
N VAL A 49 5.79 -9.54 -13.64
CA VAL A 49 5.95 -8.52 -12.57
C VAL A 49 4.70 -7.88 -11.93
N SER A 50 3.52 -7.74 -12.54
CA SER A 50 2.55 -6.76 -11.96
C SER A 50 1.06 -7.10 -11.87
N SER A 51 0.56 -8.19 -12.45
CA SER A 51 -0.90 -8.26 -12.69
C SER A 51 -1.77 -8.82 -11.56
N ARG A 52 -1.20 -9.25 -10.42
CA ARG A 52 -1.94 -10.12 -9.45
C ARG A 52 -1.94 -9.68 -7.99
N SER A 53 -1.28 -8.59 -7.63
CA SER A 53 -1.27 -8.11 -6.26
C SER A 53 -1.50 -6.61 -6.22
N HIS A 54 -2.41 -6.18 -5.36
CA HIS A 54 -2.54 -4.77 -4.98
C HIS A 54 -1.52 -4.46 -3.89
N ALA A 55 -0.92 -3.28 -3.91
CA ALA A 55 -0.03 -2.80 -2.87
C ALA A 55 -0.46 -1.41 -2.42
N MET A 56 -0.32 -1.12 -1.13
CA MET A 56 -0.58 0.20 -0.55
C MET A 56 0.56 0.56 0.37
N THR A 57 1.13 1.76 0.19
CA THR A 57 2.11 2.36 1.11
C THR A 57 1.53 3.67 1.65
N GLU A 58 1.41 3.80 2.96
CA GLU A 58 1.01 5.05 3.63
C GLU A 58 2.25 5.75 4.19
N LEU A 59 2.54 6.96 3.73
CA LEU A 59 3.52 7.86 4.33
C LEU A 59 2.78 8.87 5.21
N THR A 60 3.06 8.86 6.51
CA THR A 60 2.53 9.86 7.45
C THR A 60 3.66 10.78 7.88
N VAL A 61 3.50 12.08 7.64
CA VAL A 61 4.44 13.12 8.06
C VAL A 61 3.75 14.01 9.07
N THR A 62 4.33 14.14 10.26
CA THR A 62 3.87 15.07 11.29
C THR A 62 4.91 16.16 11.49
N GLN A 63 4.48 17.40 11.35
CA GLN A 63 5.27 18.59 11.55
C GLN A 63 4.75 19.36 12.76
N THR A 64 5.65 19.71 13.68
CA THR A 64 5.38 20.75 14.68
C THR A 64 5.62 22.11 14.06
N ILE A 65 4.60 22.98 14.12
CA ILE A 65 4.65 24.36 13.67
C ILE A 65 4.60 25.22 14.93
N VAL A 66 5.68 25.95 15.19
CA VAL A 66 5.78 26.91 16.29
C VAL A 66 5.68 28.32 15.68
N GLN A 67 4.68 29.09 16.12
CA GLN A 67 4.53 30.51 15.80
C GLN A 67 4.34 31.26 17.12
N ASP A 68 5.28 32.15 17.44
CA ASP A 68 5.33 32.88 18.72
C ASP A 68 5.28 31.92 19.93
N GLU A 69 4.26 32.02 20.77
CA GLU A 69 4.01 31.15 21.93
C GLU A 69 3.09 29.96 21.60
N ASP A 70 2.56 29.89 20.38
CA ASP A 70 1.63 28.84 19.94
C ASP A 70 2.36 27.68 19.26
N GLU A 71 2.12 26.46 19.76
CA GLU A 71 2.54 25.22 19.12
C GLU A 71 1.34 24.51 18.49
N SER A 72 1.46 24.14 17.22
CA SER A 72 0.45 23.34 16.52
C SER A 72 1.08 22.16 15.78
N LEU A 73 0.30 21.08 15.65
CA LEU A 73 0.72 19.89 14.92
C LEU A 73 -0.01 19.81 13.58
N ARG A 74 0.75 19.75 12.49
CA ARG A 74 0.23 19.47 11.16
C ARG A 74 0.61 18.04 10.77
N THR A 75 -0.39 17.19 10.56
CA THR A 75 -0.18 15.83 10.06
C THR A 75 -0.68 15.72 8.62
N SER A 76 0.16 15.19 7.74
CA SER A 76 -0.15 14.90 6.34
C SER A 76 0.02 13.42 6.07
N LYS A 77 -0.89 12.87 5.27
CA LYS A 77 -0.88 11.46 4.87
C LYS A 77 -0.87 11.36 3.35
N LEU A 78 0.06 10.59 2.82
CA LEU A 78 0.16 10.26 1.40
C LEU A 78 -0.03 8.75 1.24
N ASN A 79 -1.04 8.36 0.49
CA ASN A 79 -1.31 6.96 0.16
C ASN A 79 -0.87 6.68 -1.27
N LEU A 80 0.13 5.82 -1.44
CA LEU A 80 0.59 5.33 -2.73
C LEU A 80 -0.03 3.95 -2.96
N VAL A 81 -0.98 3.87 -3.90
CA VAL A 81 -1.74 2.65 -4.17
C VAL A 81 -1.40 2.14 -5.56
N ASP A 82 -0.92 0.91 -5.62
CA ASP A 82 -0.73 0.13 -6.84
C ASP A 82 -1.86 -0.89 -6.94
N LEU A 83 -2.67 -0.80 -8.00
CA LEU A 83 -3.80 -1.67 -8.21
C LEU A 83 -3.48 -2.72 -9.28
N ALA A 84 -3.87 -3.97 -9.04
CA ALA A 84 -3.79 -5.04 -10.03
C ALA A 84 -4.55 -4.67 -11.31
N GLY A 85 -4.09 -5.22 -12.42
CA GLY A 85 -4.65 -4.95 -13.75
C GLY A 85 -6.13 -5.34 -13.83
N SER A 86 -6.90 -4.56 -14.58
CA SER A 86 -8.33 -4.80 -14.81
C SER A 86 -8.58 -5.76 -15.98
N GLU A 87 -7.63 -6.63 -16.33
CA GLU A 87 -7.77 -7.50 -17.49
C GLU A 87 -8.95 -8.47 -17.34
N ARG A 88 -9.85 -8.45 -18.33
CA ARG A 88 -10.99 -9.37 -18.34
C ARG A 88 -10.51 -10.79 -18.57
N ALA A 89 -10.85 -11.71 -17.66
CA ALA A 89 -10.49 -13.12 -17.73
C ALA A 89 -10.81 -13.81 -19.09
N LYS A 90 -11.84 -13.34 -19.81
CA LYS A 90 -12.20 -13.83 -21.16
C LYS A 90 -11.11 -13.63 -22.21
N ARG A 91 -10.22 -12.64 -22.07
CA ARG A 91 -9.13 -12.34 -23.02
C ARG A 91 -7.79 -12.95 -22.60
N SER A 92 -7.64 -13.36 -21.34
CA SER A 92 -6.38 -13.89 -20.79
C SER A 92 -6.24 -15.41 -20.87
N GLY A 93 -7.31 -16.13 -21.24
CA GLY A 93 -7.31 -17.60 -21.28
C GLY A 93 -7.11 -18.24 -19.91
N ALA A 94 -7.35 -17.51 -18.82
CA ALA A 94 -7.16 -17.98 -17.46
C ALA A 94 -8.18 -19.09 -17.11
N THR A 95 -7.67 -20.27 -16.71
CA THR A 95 -8.46 -21.42 -16.26
C THR A 95 -8.13 -21.78 -14.81
N GLY A 96 -9.06 -22.47 -14.12
CA GLY A 96 -8.86 -22.95 -12.74
C GLY A 96 -8.71 -21.81 -11.71
N GLN A 97 -7.75 -21.96 -10.80
CA GLN A 97 -7.46 -21.01 -9.70
C GLN A 97 -7.20 -19.57 -10.20
N ARG A 98 -6.70 -19.43 -11.43
CA ARG A 98 -6.42 -18.12 -12.06
C ARG A 98 -7.67 -17.34 -12.49
N LEU A 99 -8.80 -18.03 -12.70
CA LEU A 99 -10.07 -17.36 -12.98
C LEU A 99 -10.69 -16.79 -11.68
N GLN A 100 -10.41 -17.40 -10.52
CA GLN A 100 -10.83 -16.87 -9.22
C GLN A 100 -10.01 -15.62 -8.83
N GLU A 101 -8.74 -15.55 -9.21
CA GLU A 101 -7.87 -14.38 -8.97
C GLU A 101 -8.22 -13.17 -9.84
N ALA A 102 -8.89 -13.37 -10.99
CA ALA A 102 -9.29 -12.33 -11.94
C ALA A 102 -10.77 -11.90 -11.79
N LYS A 103 -11.44 -12.33 -10.73
CA LYS A 103 -12.81 -11.93 -10.35
C LYS A 103 -12.76 -10.94 -9.19
#